data_AF-K3WHD1-F1
#
_entry.id   AF-K3WHD1-F1
#
_cell.length_a   1.000
_cell.length_b   1.000
_cell.length_c   1.000
_cell.angle_alpha   90.00
_cell.angle_beta   90.00
_cell.angle_gamma   90.00
#
_symmetry.space_group_name_H-M   'P 1'
#
loop_
_entity.id
_entity.type
_entity.pdbx_description
1 polymer ?
#
loop_
_entity_poly.entity_id
_entity_poly.type
_entity_poly.pdbx_seq_one_letter_code
_entity_poly.pdbx_strand_id
1 'polypeptide(L)'
;MTLRWFQFVVEDGTPLSSVTVIQLAGDAIVGGFQKQVKTEYADSHLAHIDTPELTVYANRAAFDEKQQPLAANLVTGSLDETMDDALVVVAPECVAAQREM
;
A
#
# COMPACT_ATOMS: atom_id res chain seq x y z
N MET A 1 19.19 -3.84 -2.35
CA MET A 1 17.93 -3.49 -1.65
C MET A 1 17.60 -2.08 -2.04
N THR A 2 16.35 -1.81 -2.40
CA THR A 2 15.87 -0.52 -2.89
C THR A 2 14.87 0.03 -1.88
N LEU A 3 14.90 1.34 -1.66
CA LEU A 3 13.92 2.03 -0.83
C LEU A 3 12.64 2.20 -1.63
N ARG A 4 11.52 1.81 -1.03
CA ARG A 4 10.19 1.81 -1.64
C ARG A 4 9.28 2.69 -0.80
N TRP A 5 8.85 3.83 -1.35
CA TRP A 5 7.97 4.76 -0.66
C TRP A 5 6.50 4.37 -0.86
N PHE A 6 5.69 4.48 0.18
CA PHE A 6 4.26 4.23 0.08
C PHE A 6 3.44 5.03 1.09
N GLN A 7 2.17 5.25 0.77
CA GLN A 7 1.18 5.83 1.65
C GLN A 7 0.04 4.85 1.89
N PHE A 8 -0.38 4.73 3.15
CA PHE A 8 -1.51 3.89 3.52
C PHE A 8 -2.79 4.72 3.64
N VAL A 9 -3.84 4.30 2.93
CA VAL A 9 -5.13 4.98 2.86
C VAL A 9 -6.26 3.96 3.02
N VAL A 10 -7.43 4.40 3.49
CA VAL A 10 -8.66 3.60 3.36
C VAL A 10 -9.32 3.85 2.00
N GLU A 11 -10.26 2.99 1.64
CA GLU A 11 -11.08 3.08 0.42
C GLU A 11 -11.75 4.46 0.25
N ASP A 12 -12.17 5.10 1.35
CA ASP A 12 -12.73 6.46 1.38
C ASP A 12 -11.70 7.56 1.03
N GLY A 13 -10.43 7.19 0.80
CA GLY A 13 -9.34 8.10 0.45
C GLY A 13 -8.72 8.83 1.64
N THR A 14 -9.23 8.57 2.85
CA THR A 14 -8.66 9.06 4.12
C THR A 14 -7.29 8.40 4.37
N PRO A 15 -6.22 9.17 4.56
CA PRO A 15 -4.91 8.62 4.87
C PRO A 15 -4.90 8.08 6.31
N LEU A 16 -4.57 6.80 6.47
CA LEU A 16 -4.38 6.18 7.79
C LEU A 16 -2.98 6.43 8.34
N SER A 17 -1.99 6.58 7.45
CA SER A 17 -0.60 6.86 7.79
C SER A 17 -0.01 7.94 6.89
N SER A 18 1.00 8.62 7.41
CA SER A 18 1.92 9.41 6.59
C SER A 18 2.70 8.51 5.61
N VAL A 19 3.32 9.12 4.60
CA VAL A 19 4.20 8.41 3.67
C VAL A 19 5.34 7.73 4.45
N THR A 20 5.48 6.43 4.25
CA THR A 20 6.49 5.56 4.87
C THR A 20 7.40 5.00 3.79
N VAL A 21 8.58 4.50 4.21
CA VAL A 21 9.52 3.81 3.33
C VAL A 21 9.82 2.42 3.89
N ILE A 22 9.87 1.42 3.01
CA ILE A 22 10.37 0.08 3.33
C ILE A 22 11.51 -0.31 2.41
N GLN A 23 12.35 -1.23 2.88
CA GLN A 23 13.44 -1.79 2.09
C GLN A 23 13.02 -3.12 1.48
N LEU A 24 13.04 -3.19 0.15
CA LEU A 24 12.72 -4.41 -0.60
C LEU A 24 13.84 -4.76 -1.59
N ALA A 25 13.78 -5.96 -2.15
CA ALA A 25 14.62 -6.28 -3.31
C ALA A 25 14.24 -5.38 -4.50
N GLY A 26 15.19 -5.05 -5.37
CA GLY A 26 14.91 -4.22 -6.55
C GLY A 26 13.90 -4.87 -7.50
N ASP A 27 13.92 -6.20 -7.57
CA ASP A 27 12.99 -7.05 -8.33
C ASP A 27 11.75 -7.47 -7.51
N ALA A 28 11.47 -6.79 -6.39
CA ALA A 28 10.28 -7.11 -5.61
C ALA A 28 9.01 -6.85 -6.44
N ILE A 29 8.11 -7.83 -6.39
CA ILE A 29 6.76 -7.70 -6.95
C ILE A 29 5.81 -7.07 -5.93
N VAL A 30 4.71 -6.51 -6.42
CA VAL A 30 3.64 -5.92 -5.59
C VAL A 30 3.17 -6.86 -4.49
N GLY A 31 3.04 -8.17 -4.76
CA GLY A 31 2.65 -9.16 -3.76
C GLY A 31 3.67 -9.34 -2.64
N GLY A 32 4.96 -9.21 -2.94
CA GLY A 32 6.03 -9.18 -1.93
C GLY A 32 5.98 -7.91 -1.10
N PHE A 33 5.69 -6.78 -1.75
CA PHE A 33 5.47 -5.49 -1.10
C PHE A 33 4.27 -5.53 -0.14
N GLN A 34 3.11 -6.02 -0.58
CA GLN A 34 1.91 -6.18 0.27
C GLN A 34 2.20 -7.01 1.52
N LYS A 35 2.97 -8.10 1.38
CA LYS A 35 3.35 -8.96 2.50
C LYS A 35 4.27 -8.25 3.50
N GLN A 36 5.20 -7.41 3.01
CA GLN A 36 6.10 -6.63 3.84
C GLN A 36 5.35 -5.51 4.57
N VAL A 37 4.47 -4.78 3.88
CA VAL A 37 3.57 -3.80 4.49
C VAL A 37 2.73 -4.47 5.57
N LYS A 38 2.13 -5.63 5.30
CA LYS A 38 1.40 -6.39 6.32
C LYS A 38 2.27 -6.75 7.52
N THR A 39 3.53 -7.12 7.31
CA THR A 39 4.45 -7.46 8.42
C THR A 39 4.75 -6.23 9.29
N GLU A 40 5.00 -5.08 8.66
CA GLU A 40 5.27 -3.82 9.37
C GLU A 40 4.06 -3.34 10.19
N TYR A 41 2.86 -3.57 9.67
CA TYR A 41 1.60 -3.20 10.33
C TYR A 41 0.90 -4.39 10.99
N ALA A 42 1.60 -5.51 11.19
CA ALA A 42 1.03 -6.72 11.80
C ALA A 42 0.63 -6.49 13.27
N ASP A 43 1.38 -5.64 13.97
CA ASP A 43 1.08 -5.19 15.34
C ASP A 43 0.04 -4.07 15.39
N SER A 44 -0.32 -3.49 14.23
CA SER A 44 -1.32 -2.42 14.11
C SER A 44 -2.68 -2.97 13.64
N HIS A 45 -3.69 -2.10 13.56
CA HIS A 45 -5.07 -2.40 13.12
C HIS A 45 -5.22 -3.19 11.80
N LEU A 46 -4.14 -3.49 11.07
CA LEU A 46 -4.14 -4.29 9.83
C LEU A 46 -3.96 -5.80 10.08
N ALA A 47 -3.80 -6.25 11.33
CA ALA A 47 -3.66 -7.66 11.69
C ALA A 47 -4.80 -8.56 11.17
N HIS A 48 -6.01 -8.00 11.05
CA HIS A 48 -7.21 -8.72 10.59
C HIS A 48 -7.43 -8.68 9.07
N ILE A 49 -6.60 -7.98 8.29
CA ILE A 49 -6.77 -7.89 6.84
C ILE A 49 -6.01 -9.03 6.16
N ASP A 50 -6.69 -9.77 5.28
CA ASP A 50 -6.02 -10.75 4.44
C ASP A 50 -5.21 -10.03 3.36
N THR A 51 -3.99 -10.48 3.10
CA THR A 51 -3.05 -9.88 2.12
C THR A 51 -3.66 -9.60 0.73
N PRO A 52 -4.54 -10.46 0.14
CA PRO A 52 -5.16 -10.18 -1.15
C PRO A 52 -6.19 -9.04 -1.13
N GLU A 53 -6.58 -8.52 0.04
CA GLU A 53 -7.54 -7.42 0.14
C GLU A 53 -6.88 -6.04 0.05
N LEU A 54 -5.55 -5.96 0.15
CA LEU A 54 -4.82 -4.69 0.01
C LEU A 54 -4.68 -4.34 -1.47
N THR A 55 -5.32 -3.25 -1.88
CA THR A 55 -5.22 -2.77 -3.26
C THR A 55 -4.04 -1.80 -3.36
N VAL A 56 -3.17 -1.95 -4.36
CA VAL A 56 -1.99 -1.10 -4.53
C VAL A 56 -2.10 -0.32 -5.84
N TYR A 57 -1.89 0.99 -5.78
CA TYR A 57 -1.86 1.89 -6.92
C TYR A 57 -0.46 2.46 -7.10
N ALA A 58 -0.12 2.84 -8.34
CA ALA A 58 1.19 3.42 -8.67
C ALA A 58 1.47 4.69 -7.86
N ASN A 59 0.49 5.57 -7.67
CA ASN A 59 0.64 6.81 -6.92
C ASN A 59 -0.74 7.38 -6.52
N ARG A 60 -0.73 8.52 -5.83
CA ARG A 60 -1.96 9.20 -5.39
C ARG A 60 -2.83 9.67 -6.55
N ALA A 61 -2.26 10.09 -7.67
CA ALA A 61 -3.04 10.47 -8.85
C ALA A 61 -3.75 9.26 -9.46
N ALA A 62 -3.07 8.12 -9.56
CA ALA A 62 -3.67 6.88 -10.04
C ALA A 62 -4.84 6.41 -9.14
N PHE A 63 -4.73 6.62 -7.83
CA PHE A 63 -5.85 6.37 -6.90
C PHE A 63 -7.00 7.38 -7.09
N ASP A 64 -6.71 8.68 -7.18
CA ASP A 64 -7.71 9.75 -7.34
C ASP A 64 -8.49 9.62 -8.66
N GLU A 65 -7.79 9.28 -9.74
CA GLU A 65 -8.36 8.99 -11.06
C GLU A 65 -9.04 7.62 -11.15
N LYS A 66 -9.02 6.82 -10.06
CA LYS A 66 -9.54 5.44 -10.01
C LYS A 66 -9.00 4.57 -11.14
N GLN A 67 -7.71 4.71 -11.43
CA GLN A 67 -7.02 3.90 -12.42
C GLN A 67 -6.99 2.43 -12.00
N GLN A 68 -6.52 1.57 -12.90
CA GLN A 68 -6.44 0.15 -12.63
C GLN A 68 -5.34 -0.12 -11.58
N PRO A 69 -5.64 -0.85 -10.49
CA PRO A 69 -4.64 -1.17 -9.49
C PRO A 69 -3.55 -2.07 -10.05
N LEU A 70 -2.36 -2.00 -9.43
CA LEU A 70 -1.21 -2.79 -9.82
C LEU A 70 -1.46 -4.27 -9.53
N ALA A 71 -1.13 -5.12 -10.50
CA ALA A 71 -1.22 -6.55 -10.33
C ALA A 71 -0.18 -7.07 -9.33
N ALA A 72 -0.52 -8.06 -8.51
CA ALA A 72 0.37 -8.60 -7.47
C ALA A 72 1.69 -9.17 -8.02
N ASN A 73 1.73 -9.57 -9.29
CA ASN A 73 2.92 -10.07 -9.98
C ASN A 73 3.72 -8.99 -10.72
N LEU A 74 3.28 -7.73 -10.68
CA LEU A 74 4.00 -6.62 -11.30
C LEU A 74 5.24 -6.29 -10.47
N VAL A 75 6.37 -6.08 -11.13
CA VAL A 75 7.61 -5.60 -10.49
C VAL A 75 7.45 -4.12 -10.17
N THR A 76 7.67 -3.73 -8.92
CA THR A 76 7.49 -2.32 -8.50
C THR A 76 8.66 -1.42 -8.96
N GLY A 77 9.79 -2.03 -9.33
CA GLY A 77 10.83 -1.53 -10.23
C GLY A 77 11.14 -0.05 -10.16
N SER A 78 10.34 0.75 -10.87
CA SER A 78 10.54 2.19 -11.10
C SER A 78 9.39 3.08 -10.63
N LEU A 79 8.36 2.52 -9.99
CA LEU A 79 7.10 3.21 -9.69
C LEU A 79 7.07 3.88 -8.31
N ASP A 80 8.16 3.86 -7.55
CA ASP A 80 8.13 4.27 -6.13
C ASP A 80 9.50 4.71 -5.58
N GLU A 81 10.43 5.06 -6.47
CA GLU A 81 11.81 5.42 -6.11
C GLU A 81 11.88 6.75 -5.34
N THR A 82 10.81 7.54 -5.37
CA THR A 82 10.73 8.86 -4.74
C THR A 82 9.44 9.02 -3.91
N MET A 83 9.47 9.97 -2.98
CA MET A 83 8.31 10.31 -2.14
C MET A 83 7.10 10.81 -2.95
N ASP A 84 7.34 11.43 -4.11
CA ASP A 84 6.30 11.94 -5.02
C ASP A 84 5.59 10.81 -5.77
N ASP A 85 6.34 9.74 -6.07
CA ASP A 85 5.84 8.53 -6.73
C ASP A 85 5.49 7.44 -5.70
N ALA A 86 5.19 7.81 -4.44
CA ALA A 86 4.91 6.82 -3.40
C ALA A 86 3.67 5.97 -3.77
N LEU A 87 3.81 4.63 -3.69
CA LEU A 87 2.70 3.70 -3.94
C LEU A 87 1.56 3.99 -2.98
N VAL A 88 0.33 3.91 -3.45
CA VAL A 88 -0.84 4.05 -2.58
C VAL A 88 -1.40 2.68 -2.26
N VAL A 89 -1.37 2.34 -0.97
CA VAL A 89 -1.94 1.10 -0.44
C VAL A 89 -3.30 1.43 0.15
N VAL A 90 -4.33 0.85 -0.43
CA VAL A 90 -5.72 1.06 -0.06
C VAL A 90 -6.20 -0.17 0.71
N ALA A 91 -6.69 0.06 1.93
CA ALA A 91 -7.40 -0.94 2.72
C ALA A 91 -8.92 -0.83 2.51
N PRO A 92 -9.65 -1.96 2.48
CA PRO A 92 -11.11 -1.97 2.38
C PRO A 92 -11.76 -1.33 3.62
N GLU A 93 -12.90 -0.66 3.41
CA GLU A 93 -13.63 0.13 4.41
C GLU A 93 -14.09 -0.65 5.66
N CYS A 94 -14.15 -1.99 5.59
CA CYS A 94 -14.46 -2.86 6.74
C CYS A 94 -13.57 -2.58 7.98
N VAL A 95 -12.40 -1.97 7.77
CA VAL A 95 -11.44 -1.56 8.80
C VAL A 95 -11.73 -0.17 9.39
N ALA A 96 -12.35 0.74 8.64
CA ALA A 96 -12.67 2.09 9.11
C ALA A 96 -13.82 2.10 10.13
N ALA A 97 -14.75 1.15 10.02
CA ALA A 97 -15.91 1.02 10.89
C ALA A 97 -15.60 0.60 12.35
N GLN A 98 -14.36 0.16 12.64
CA GLN A 98 -13.93 -0.17 14.02
C GLN A 98 -13.54 1.06 14.84
N ARG A 99 -13.61 2.28 14.27
CA ARG A 99 -13.38 3.54 15.01
C ARG A 99 -14.62 4.08 15.72
N GLU A 100 -15.76 3.40 15.59
CA GLU A 100 -17.05 3.79 16.17
C GLU A 100 -17.65 2.69 17.05
N MET A 101 -16.91 2.19 18.05
CA MET A 101 -17.53 1.46 19.19
C MET A 101 -16.87 1.85 20.51
#